data_AF-A0A261KV91-F1
#
_entry.id   AF-A0A261KV91-F1
#
_cell.length_a   1.000
_cell.length_b   1.000
_cell.length_c   1.000
_cell.angle_alpha   90.00
_cell.angle_beta   90.00
_cell.angle_gamma   90.00
#
_symmetry.space_group_name_H-M   'P 1'
#
loop_
_entity.id
_entity.type
_entity.pdbx_description
1 polymer ?
#
loop_
_entity_poly.entity_id
_entity_poly.type
_entity_poly.pdbx_seq_one_letter_code
_entity_poly.pdbx_strand_id
1 'polypeptide(L)'
;MKFISPKIDYAFKKIFGSEQSTDILISFLNAIIYGGEKVIQSLTIVNPYNPDQLSRGEWPFAPTLDVKAVLADLENWLEENSSS
;
A
#
# COMPACT_ATOMS: atom_id res chain seq x y z
N MET A 1 6.31 -3.60 -19.96
CA MET A 1 5.60 -3.23 -18.71
C MET A 1 4.14 -3.60 -18.85
N LYS A 2 3.53 -4.31 -17.88
CA LYS A 2 2.07 -4.50 -17.85
C LYS A 2 1.47 -3.26 -17.21
N PHE A 3 0.69 -2.51 -17.98
CA PHE A 3 -0.04 -1.36 -17.46
C PHE A 3 -1.29 -1.86 -16.73
N ILE A 4 -1.48 -1.41 -15.49
CA ILE A 4 -2.78 -1.51 -14.82
C ILE A 4 -3.73 -0.59 -15.58
N SER A 5 -4.98 -1.02 -15.80
CA SER A 5 -5.93 -0.15 -16.48
C SER A 5 -6.10 1.16 -15.68
N PRO A 6 -6.14 2.34 -16.33
CA PRO A 6 -6.27 3.61 -15.62
C PRO A 6 -7.48 3.68 -14.67
N LYS A 7 -8.56 2.96 -15.02
CA LYS A 7 -9.76 2.85 -14.18
C LYS A 7 -9.50 2.07 -12.88
N ILE A 8 -8.76 0.96 -12.96
CA ILE A 8 -8.38 0.17 -11.79
C ILE A 8 -7.41 0.97 -10.92
N ASP A 9 -6.43 1.63 -11.54
CA ASP A 9 -5.45 2.47 -10.86
C ASP A 9 -6.11 3.64 -10.10
N TYR A 10 -7.03 4.36 -10.74
CA TYR A 10 -7.82 5.42 -10.12
C TYR A 10 -8.69 4.92 -8.95
N ALA A 11 -9.40 3.80 -9.14
CA ALA A 11 -10.22 3.21 -8.09
C ALA A 11 -9.37 2.78 -6.88
N PHE A 12 -8.22 2.17 -7.13
CA PHE A 12 -7.27 1.76 -6.10
C PHE A 12 -6.80 2.96 -5.27
N LYS A 13 -6.34 4.02 -5.92
CA LYS A 13 -5.90 5.25 -5.23
C LYS A 13 -7.02 5.93 -4.47
N LYS A 14 -8.25 5.90 -4.99
CA LYS A 14 -9.41 6.46 -4.29
C LYS A 14 -9.77 5.67 -3.02
N ILE A 15 -9.59 4.35 -3.05
CA ILE A 15 -9.91 3.46 -1.91
C ILE A 15 -8.79 3.47 -0.87
N PHE A 16 -7.53 3.45 -1.30
CA PHE A 16 -6.36 3.22 -0.44
C PHE A 16 -5.42 4.43 -0.29
N GLY A 17 -5.62 5.49 -1.07
CA GLY A 17 -4.72 6.63 -1.11
C GLY A 17 -4.93 7.68 -0.03
N SER A 18 -5.75 7.39 0.99
CA SER A 18 -6.01 8.28 2.12
C SER A 18 -5.43 7.74 3.42
N GLU A 19 -5.06 8.62 4.35
CA GLU A 19 -4.52 8.20 5.65
C GLU A 19 -5.51 7.34 6.45
N GLN A 20 -6.81 7.56 6.28
CA GLN A 20 -7.89 6.80 6.92
C GLN A 20 -8.02 5.37 6.38
N SER A 21 -7.45 5.10 5.21
CA SER A 21 -7.51 3.79 4.56
C SER A 21 -6.31 2.89 4.84
N THR A 22 -5.40 3.31 5.72
CA THR A 22 -4.15 2.60 6.02
C THR A 22 -4.37 1.20 6.58
N ASP A 23 -5.31 0.99 7.51
CA ASP A 23 -5.63 -0.34 8.06
C ASP A 23 -6.11 -1.34 7.00
N ILE A 24 -6.96 -0.88 6.07
CA ILE A 24 -7.50 -1.71 4.99
C ILE A 24 -6.38 -2.02 3.99
N LEU A 25 -5.52 -1.03 3.69
CA LEU A 25 -4.37 -1.24 2.82
C LEU A 25 -3.37 -2.24 3.43
N ILE A 26 -3.09 -2.15 4.72
CA ILE A 26 -2.25 -3.13 5.44
C ILE A 26 -2.84 -4.54 5.32
N SER A 27 -4.14 -4.68 5.59
CA SER A 27 -4.83 -5.98 5.49
C SER A 27 -4.75 -6.57 4.09
N PHE A 28 -4.96 -5.73 3.07
CA PHE A 28 -4.87 -6.12 1.66
C PHE A 28 -3.45 -6.56 1.27
N LEU A 29 -2.43 -5.80 1.66
CA LEU A 29 -1.03 -6.12 1.36
C LEU A 29 -0.58 -7.40 2.07
N ASN A 30 -0.94 -7.57 3.35
CA ASN A 30 -0.69 -8.80 4.09
C ASN A 30 -1.34 -10.03 3.42
N ALA A 31 -2.59 -9.90 2.94
CA ALA A 31 -3.29 -10.97 2.23
C ALA A 31 -2.61 -11.38 0.90
N ILE A 32 -2.13 -10.40 0.13
CA ILE A 32 -1.60 -10.66 -1.22
C ILE A 32 -0.11 -11.00 -1.22
N ILE A 33 0.69 -10.32 -0.40
CA ILE A 33 2.15 -10.46 -0.40
C ILE A 33 2.60 -11.56 0.59
N TYR A 34 1.94 -11.62 1.76
CA TYR A 34 2.35 -12.48 2.88
C TYR A 34 1.33 -13.59 3.18
N GLY A 35 0.48 -13.95 2.22
CA GLY A 35 -0.47 -15.07 2.38
C GLY A 35 -1.49 -14.89 3.51
N GLY A 36 -1.72 -13.66 3.99
CA GLY A 36 -2.62 -13.36 5.11
C GLY A 36 -1.91 -13.21 6.47
N GLU A 37 -0.60 -13.41 6.54
CA GLU A 37 0.17 -13.22 7.76
C GLU A 37 0.32 -11.74 8.10
N LYS A 38 0.28 -11.42 9.40
CA LYS A 38 0.31 -10.04 9.91
C LYS A 38 1.74 -9.47 9.94
N VAL A 39 2.39 -9.44 8.78
CA VAL A 39 3.79 -9.00 8.65
C VAL A 39 3.92 -7.48 8.63
N ILE A 40 3.06 -6.77 7.90
CA ILE A 40 3.02 -5.30 7.94
C ILE A 40 2.25 -4.86 9.20
N GLN A 41 2.90 -4.11 10.09
CA GLN A 41 2.31 -3.60 11.34
C GLN A 41 1.73 -2.20 11.18
N SER A 42 2.40 -1.34 10.43
CA SER A 42 1.94 0.02 10.16
C SER A 42 2.40 0.49 8.80
N LEU A 43 1.69 1.49 8.27
CA LEU A 43 1.94 2.04 6.95
C LEU A 43 1.75 3.56 6.98
N THR A 44 2.70 4.28 6.41
CA THR A 44 2.60 5.72 6.15
C THR A 44 2.54 5.96 4.65
N ILE A 45 1.55 6.73 4.20
CA ILE A 45 1.45 7.14 2.80
C ILE A 45 2.37 8.33 2.60
N VAL A 46 3.35 8.20 1.71
CA VAL A 46 4.37 9.23 1.45
C VAL A 46 3.81 10.35 0.59
N ASN A 47 2.90 10.01 -0.33
CA ASN A 47 2.22 10.97 -1.18
C ASN A 47 0.71 10.66 -1.18
N PRO A 48 -0.07 11.25 -0.25
CA PRO A 48 -1.49 11.01 -0.19
C PRO A 48 -2.17 11.47 -1.48
N TYR A 49 -3.09 10.64 -1.99
CA TYR A 49 -3.76 10.91 -3.25
C TYR A 49 -4.62 12.18 -3.12
N ASN A 50 -4.23 13.25 -3.82
CA ASN A 50 -5.00 14.49 -3.87
C ASN A 50 -5.61 14.69 -5.26
N PRO A 51 -6.94 14.51 -5.42
CA PRO A 51 -7.60 14.66 -6.72
C PRO A 51 -7.47 16.08 -7.30
N ASP A 52 -7.29 17.11 -6.46
CA ASP A 52 -7.13 18.51 -6.88
C ASP A 52 -5.77 18.81 -7.53
N GLN A 53 -4.77 17.93 -7.34
CA GLN A 53 -3.47 18.06 -8.02
C GLN A 53 -3.54 17.54 -9.47
N LEU A 54 -4.51 16.68 -9.78
CA LEU A 54 -4.68 16.11 -11.13
C LEU A 54 -5.20 17.12 -12.15
N SER A 55 -5.98 18.09 -11.69
CA SER A 55 -6.61 19.12 -12.53
C SER A 55 -5.66 20.27 -12.90
N ARG A 56 -4.46 20.35 -12.28
CA ARG A 56 -3.50 21.46 -12.47
C ARG A 56 -2.51 21.24 -13.62
N GLY A 57 -2.54 20.09 -14.30
CA GLY A 57 -1.69 19.84 -15.48
C GLY A 57 -0.20 19.66 -15.18
N GLU A 58 0.19 19.49 -13.91
CA GLU A 58 1.54 19.15 -13.49
C GLU A 58 1.78 17.65 -13.72
N TRP A 59 2.07 17.27 -14.97
CA TRP A 59 2.52 15.92 -15.33
C TRP A 59 4.05 15.87 -15.39
N PRO A 60 4.68 15.08 -14.52
CA PRO A 60 5.62 14.06 -15.04
C PRO A 60 5.48 12.68 -14.39
N PHE A 61 4.69 12.51 -13.34
CA PHE A 61 4.53 11.23 -12.66
C PHE A 61 3.03 10.99 -12.46
N ALA A 62 2.50 9.89 -13.01
CA ALA A 62 1.17 9.43 -12.63
C ALA A 62 1.08 9.44 -11.09
N PRO A 63 -0.07 9.75 -10.46
CA PRO A 63 -0.16 9.89 -9.01
C PRO A 63 0.18 8.54 -8.35
N THR A 64 1.45 8.20 -8.12
CA THR A 64 1.86 6.93 -7.55
C THR A 64 1.45 6.92 -6.09
N LEU A 65 0.85 5.81 -5.66
CA LEU A 65 0.59 5.63 -4.24
C LEU A 65 1.87 5.07 -3.61
N ASP A 66 2.71 5.96 -3.11
CA ASP A 66 3.95 5.60 -2.44
C ASP A 66 3.70 5.39 -0.95
N VAL A 67 4.20 4.26 -0.42
CA VAL A 67 3.96 3.85 0.97
C VAL A 67 5.25 3.41 1.63
N LYS A 68 5.40 3.72 2.92
CA LYS A 68 6.45 3.19 3.79
C LYS A 68 5.80 2.29 4.82
N ALA A 69 6.24 1.05 4.90
CA ALA A 69 5.74 0.06 5.84
C ALA A 69 6.74 -0.19 6.97
N VAL A 70 6.23 -0.37 8.18
CA VAL A 70 6.97 -0.96 9.30
C VAL A 70 6.56 -2.41 9.41
N LEU A 71 7.54 -3.31 9.38
CA LEU A 71 7.31 -4.75 9.44
C LEU A 71 7.41 -5.26 10.87
N ALA A 72 6.79 -6.42 11.12
CA ALA A 72 7.10 -7.25 12.27
C ALA A 72 8.59 -7.58 12.29
N ASP A 73 9.16 -7.66 13.49
CA ASP A 73 10.54 -8.09 13.64
C ASP A 73 10.68 -9.52 13.07
N LEU A 74 11.40 -9.62 11.96
CA LEU A 74 11.52 -10.86 11.19
C LEU A 74 12.33 -11.92 11.95
N GLU A 75 13.18 -11.53 12.90
CA GLU A 75 13.95 -12.47 13.72
C GLU A 75 13.02 -13.26 14.66
N ASN A 76 12.10 -12.60 15.38
CA ASN A 76 11.10 -13.29 16.19
C ASN A 76 10.10 -14.08 15.34
N TRP A 77 9.73 -13.56 14.16
CA TRP A 77 8.70 -14.17 13.33
C TRP A 77 9.14 -15.49 12.69
N LEU A 78 10.41 -15.59 12.25
CA LEU A 78 10.97 -16.83 11.71
C LEU A 78 11.19 -17.89 12.80
N GLU A 79 11.57 -17.51 14.01
CA GLU A 79 11.74 -18.45 15.14
C GLU A 79 10.39 -19.05 15.59
N GLU A 80 9.33 -18.24 15.65
CA GLU A 80 7.99 -18.70 16.03
C GLU A 80 7.36 -19.65 15.00
N ASN A 81 7.68 -19.50 13.71
CA ASN A 81 7.05 -20.26 12.62
C ASN A 81 7.96 -21.34 11.99
N SER A 82 9.19 -21.54 12.48
CA SER A 82 10.11 -22.62 12.06
C SER A 82 10.10 -23.84 12.98
N SER A 83 9.34 -23.80 14.08
CA SER A 83 9.24 -24.89 15.07
C SER A 83 7.95 -25.73 14.96
N SER A 84 7.23 -25.67 13.83
CA SER A 84 6.03 -26.47 13.56
C SER A 84 6.18 -27.36 12.31
#